data_AF-A0A529YAN0-F1
#
_entry.id   AF-A0A529YAN0-F1
#
_cell.length_a   1.000
_cell.length_b   1.000
_cell.length_c   1.000
_cell.angle_alpha   90.00
_cell.angle_beta   90.00
_cell.angle_gamma   90.00
#
_symmetry.space_group_name_H-M   'P 1'
#
loop_
_entity.id
_entity.type
_entity.pdbx_description
1 polymer ?
#
loop_
_entity_poly.entity_id
_entity_poly.type
_entity_poly.pdbx_seq_one_letter_code
_entity_poly.pdbx_strand_id
1 'polypeptide(L)'
;LKGKLDGISIRVPTPNVSVVDLKFIAKRSTTPQEINEALIAASKGKLKGVLSVTHHPNVSIDFNHDPHSSIVALDQTKVMDGNFVSVLSWYDNEWGFSNRMGDTAVAFGKTIA
;
A
#
# COMPACT_ATOMS: atom_id res chain seq x y z
N LEU A 1 5.09 12.58 -9.06
CA LEU A 1 5.68 11.44 -9.82
C LEU A 1 5.26 11.44 -11.30
N LYS A 2 4.96 12.61 -11.89
CA LYS A 2 4.49 12.73 -13.28
C LYS A 2 5.52 12.16 -14.27
N GLY A 3 5.08 11.27 -15.15
CA GLY A 3 5.92 10.62 -16.17
C GLY A 3 6.94 9.60 -15.63
N LYS A 4 6.84 9.20 -14.34
CA LYS A 4 7.77 8.24 -13.73
C LYS A 4 7.14 6.91 -13.31
N LEU A 5 5.81 6.84 -13.33
CA LEU A 5 5.04 5.66 -12.95
C LEU A 5 4.02 5.39 -14.05
N ASP A 6 3.94 4.12 -14.42
CA ASP A 6 2.94 3.55 -15.32
C ASP A 6 2.70 2.10 -14.88
N GLY A 7 1.64 1.45 -15.38
CA GLY A 7 1.32 0.09 -14.99
C GLY A 7 0.20 -0.55 -15.77
N ILE A 8 -0.06 -1.82 -15.44
CA ILE A 8 -1.15 -2.63 -15.98
C ILE A 8 -1.90 -3.30 -14.83
N SER A 9 -3.08 -3.85 -15.13
CA SER A 9 -3.82 -4.68 -14.19
C SER A 9 -4.05 -6.07 -14.76
N ILE A 10 -3.88 -7.09 -13.94
CA ILE A 10 -4.25 -8.48 -14.27
C ILE A 10 -5.49 -8.84 -13.43
N ARG A 11 -6.55 -9.31 -14.07
CA ARG A 11 -7.75 -9.78 -13.38
C ARG A 11 -7.60 -11.26 -13.05
N VAL A 12 -7.97 -11.62 -11.82
CA VAL A 12 -7.94 -12.99 -11.29
C VAL A 12 -9.32 -13.33 -10.72
N PRO A 13 -9.69 -14.63 -10.61
CA PRO A 13 -11.02 -15.03 -10.17
C PRO A 13 -11.19 -14.95 -8.65
N THR A 14 -11.07 -13.75 -8.09
CA THR A 14 -11.38 -13.45 -6.69
C THR A 14 -12.46 -12.35 -6.64
N PRO A 15 -13.48 -12.49 -5.77
CA PRO A 15 -14.58 -11.53 -5.73
C PRO A 15 -14.17 -10.18 -5.13
N ASN A 16 -13.21 -10.19 -4.19
CA ASN A 16 -12.75 -9.01 -3.48
C ASN A 16 -11.26 -9.16 -3.11
N VAL A 17 -10.70 -8.05 -2.65
CA VAL A 17 -9.30 -7.83 -2.29
C VAL A 17 -8.39 -7.91 -3.50
N SER A 18 -7.52 -6.92 -3.57
CA SER A 18 -6.54 -6.74 -4.62
C SER A 18 -5.16 -6.47 -4.02
N VAL A 19 -4.14 -6.53 -4.87
CA VAL A 19 -2.75 -6.31 -4.46
C VAL A 19 -2.02 -5.47 -5.49
N VAL A 20 -1.22 -4.53 -5.01
CA VAL A 20 -0.24 -3.78 -5.80
C VAL A 20 1.12 -4.44 -5.64
N ASP A 21 1.76 -4.77 -6.76
CA ASP A 21 3.16 -5.17 -6.84
C ASP A 21 3.96 -4.06 -7.54
N LEU A 22 4.56 -3.17 -6.75
CA LEU A 22 5.26 -1.99 -7.23
C LEU A 22 6.75 -2.27 -7.36
N LYS A 23 7.26 -2.12 -8.59
CA LYS A 23 8.69 -2.20 -8.90
C LYS A 23 9.24 -0.84 -9.30
N PHE A 24 10.39 -0.45 -8.74
CA PHE A 24 11.02 0.83 -9.06
C PHE A 24 12.53 0.81 -8.83
N ILE A 25 13.25 1.71 -9.51
CA ILE A 25 14.67 1.96 -9.25
C ILE A 25 14.78 3.10 -8.22
N ALA A 26 15.32 2.79 -7.05
CA ALA A 26 15.63 3.77 -6.02
C ALA A 26 16.79 4.68 -6.47
N LYS A 27 16.73 5.96 -6.09
CA LYS A 27 17.76 6.95 -6.47
C LYS A 27 19.14 6.65 -5.85
N ARG A 28 19.17 5.93 -4.74
CA ARG A 28 20.39 5.52 -4.03
C ARG A 28 20.28 4.06 -3.63
N SER A 29 21.41 3.46 -3.30
CA SER A 29 21.44 2.14 -2.69
C SER A 29 20.61 2.12 -1.40
N THR A 30 19.87 1.03 -1.22
CA THR A 30 18.94 0.79 -0.12
C THR A 30 18.93 -0.70 0.23
N THR A 31 18.32 -1.04 1.36
CA THR A 31 18.10 -2.44 1.77
C THR A 31 16.61 -2.72 2.00
N PRO A 32 16.17 -3.99 2.00
CA PRO A 32 14.80 -4.34 2.38
C PRO A 32 14.44 -3.83 3.79
N GLN A 33 15.39 -3.88 4.72
CA GLN A 33 15.21 -3.41 6.09
C GLN A 33 14.91 -1.91 6.12
N GLU A 34 15.69 -1.11 5.39
CA GLU A 34 15.50 0.34 5.32
C GLU A 34 14.14 0.73 4.74
N ILE A 35 13.71 0.04 3.67
CA ILE A 35 12.38 0.24 3.07
C ILE A 35 11.27 -0.14 4.06
N ASN A 36 11.41 -1.29 4.71
CA ASN A 36 10.42 -1.77 5.68
C ASN A 36 10.31 -0.82 6.88
N GLU A 37 11.43 -0.35 7.42
CA GLU A 37 11.45 0.62 8.52
C GLU A 37 10.77 1.94 8.13
N ALA A 38 11.01 2.44 6.91
CA ALA A 38 10.34 3.63 6.41
C ALA A 38 8.82 3.45 6.32
N LEU A 39 8.35 2.28 5.85
CA LEU A 39 6.93 1.96 5.75
C LEU A 39 6.27 1.77 7.13
N ILE A 40 6.97 1.14 8.09
CA ILE A 40 6.54 1.03 9.49
C ILE A 40 6.45 2.41 10.14
N ALA A 41 7.43 3.28 9.92
CA ALA A 41 7.40 4.63 10.47
C ALA A 41 6.25 5.45 9.89
N ALA A 42 6.00 5.33 8.58
CA ALA A 42 4.90 6.01 7.92
C ALA A 42 3.53 5.54 8.41
N SER A 43 3.32 4.23 8.60
CA SER A 43 2.07 3.65 9.10
C SER A 43 1.76 4.03 10.55
N LYS A 44 2.79 4.27 11.36
CA LYS A 44 2.64 4.76 12.75
C LYS A 44 2.52 6.29 12.83
N GLY A 45 2.93 7.00 11.78
CA GLY A 45 3.02 8.45 11.73
C GLY A 45 1.89 9.09 10.93
N LYS A 46 2.26 9.91 9.93
CA LYS A 46 1.34 10.74 9.15
C LYS A 46 0.29 9.94 8.37
N LEU A 47 0.53 8.65 8.11
CA LEU A 47 -0.40 7.78 7.37
C LEU A 47 -1.14 6.80 8.27
N LYS A 48 -1.13 7.01 9.58
CA LYS A 48 -1.88 6.16 10.52
C LYS A 48 -3.36 6.09 10.16
N GLY A 49 -3.91 4.87 10.05
CA GLY A 49 -5.29 4.61 9.64
C GLY A 49 -5.52 4.59 8.12
N VAL A 50 -4.50 4.95 7.33
CA VAL A 50 -4.52 4.90 5.85
C VAL A 50 -3.57 3.84 5.33
N LEU A 51 -2.33 3.82 5.84
CA LEU A 51 -1.29 2.83 5.57
C LEU A 51 -1.12 1.94 6.81
N SER A 52 -1.09 0.64 6.61
CA SER A 52 -0.70 -0.35 7.61
C SER A 52 0.36 -1.29 7.04
N VAL A 53 0.89 -2.17 7.89
CA VAL A 53 1.91 -3.15 7.53
C VAL A 53 1.58 -4.49 8.19
N THR A 54 1.96 -5.59 7.57
CA THR A 54 1.84 -6.93 8.14
C THR A 54 3.18 -7.68 8.07
N HIS A 55 3.43 -8.49 9.10
CA HIS A 55 4.53 -9.46 9.16
C HIS A 55 4.05 -10.90 9.00
N HIS A 56 2.73 -11.10 8.87
CA HIS A 56 2.15 -12.43 8.73
C HIS A 56 2.15 -12.85 7.27
N PRO A 57 2.26 -14.16 6.98
CA PRO A 57 2.16 -14.69 5.62
C PRO A 57 0.69 -14.71 5.17
N ASN A 58 0.09 -13.53 5.04
CA ASN A 58 -1.31 -13.36 4.73
C ASN A 58 -1.64 -13.69 3.27
N VAL A 59 -2.90 -14.03 3.04
CA VAL A 59 -3.50 -14.17 1.71
C VAL A 59 -4.66 -13.17 1.56
N SER A 60 -5.24 -13.08 0.36
CA SER A 60 -6.24 -12.05 0.04
C SER A 60 -7.42 -12.01 1.02
N ILE A 61 -7.98 -13.17 1.40
CA ILE A 61 -9.18 -13.23 2.26
C ILE A 61 -8.96 -12.62 3.65
N ASP A 62 -7.71 -12.57 4.13
CA ASP A 62 -7.36 -12.02 5.45
C ASP A 62 -7.61 -10.50 5.53
N PHE A 63 -7.74 -9.82 4.38
CA PHE A 63 -7.93 -8.37 4.30
C PHE A 63 -9.37 -7.95 3.96
N ASN A 64 -10.30 -8.89 3.91
CA ASN A 64 -11.72 -8.54 3.73
C ASN A 64 -12.20 -7.62 4.85
N HIS A 65 -12.82 -6.51 4.48
CA HIS A 65 -13.27 -5.46 5.39
C HIS A 65 -12.14 -4.77 6.18
N ASP A 66 -10.89 -4.86 5.71
CA ASP A 66 -9.83 -4.01 6.25
C ASP A 66 -10.02 -2.57 5.74
N PRO A 67 -10.12 -1.56 6.64
CA PRO A 67 -10.44 -0.19 6.24
C PRO A 67 -9.21 0.58 5.72
N HIS A 68 -8.00 0.02 5.74
CA HIS A 68 -6.80 0.69 5.25
C HIS A 68 -6.79 0.76 3.71
N SER A 69 -6.10 1.77 3.18
CA SER A 69 -5.94 1.94 1.72
C SER A 69 -4.78 1.13 1.18
N SER A 70 -3.86 0.72 2.06
CA SER A 70 -2.62 0.03 1.71
C SER A 70 -2.14 -0.73 2.95
N ILE A 71 -1.99 -2.06 2.83
CA ILE A 71 -1.39 -2.93 3.84
C ILE A 71 -0.13 -3.56 3.25
N VAL A 72 1.04 -3.08 3.63
CA VAL A 72 2.32 -3.56 3.09
C VAL A 72 2.66 -4.94 3.66
N ALA A 73 2.95 -5.90 2.79
CA ALA A 73 3.50 -7.21 3.18
C ALA A 73 5.03 -7.10 3.31
N LEU A 74 5.52 -6.95 4.54
CA LEU A 74 6.94 -6.62 4.79
C LEU A 74 7.90 -7.77 4.44
N ASP A 75 7.40 -9.01 4.46
CA ASP A 75 8.11 -10.22 4.03
C ASP A 75 8.32 -10.30 2.50
N GLN A 76 7.51 -9.54 1.74
CA GLN A 76 7.55 -9.50 0.28
C GLN A 76 8.45 -8.38 -0.28
N THR A 77 9.02 -7.53 0.57
CA THR A 77 9.97 -6.50 0.11
C THR A 77 11.26 -7.13 -0.41
N LYS A 78 11.61 -6.83 -1.66
CA LYS A 78 12.86 -7.29 -2.31
C LYS A 78 13.67 -6.10 -2.80
N VAL A 79 14.99 -6.22 -2.72
CA VAL A 79 15.94 -5.29 -3.33
C VAL A 79 16.98 -6.10 -4.09
N MET A 80 17.16 -5.81 -5.37
CA MET A 80 18.18 -6.39 -6.24
C MET A 80 19.17 -5.30 -6.66
N ASP A 81 20.45 -5.67 -6.79
CA ASP A 81 21.56 -4.79 -7.18
C ASP A 81 21.63 -3.47 -6.39
N GLY A 82 21.19 -3.52 -5.13
CA GLY A 82 21.19 -2.42 -4.18
C GLY A 82 20.13 -1.33 -4.42
N ASN A 83 19.49 -1.24 -5.60
CA ASN A 83 18.53 -0.17 -5.88
C ASN A 83 17.29 -0.57 -6.68
N PHE A 84 17.18 -1.80 -7.20
CA PHE A 84 15.96 -2.24 -7.85
C PHE A 84 15.02 -2.87 -6.82
N VAL A 85 13.95 -2.16 -6.49
CA VAL A 85 13.08 -2.48 -5.36
C VAL A 85 11.75 -3.03 -5.86
N SER A 86 11.24 -4.06 -5.17
CA SER A 86 9.86 -4.56 -5.29
C SER A 86 9.18 -4.47 -3.92
N VAL A 87 8.02 -3.84 -3.86
CA VAL A 87 7.17 -3.78 -2.65
C VAL A 87 5.77 -4.23 -3.00
N LEU A 88 5.19 -5.07 -2.13
CA LEU A 88 3.83 -5.58 -2.28
C LEU A 88 2.92 -4.96 -1.22
N SER A 89 1.74 -4.51 -1.64
CA SER A 89 0.72 -3.96 -0.75
C SER A 89 -0.66 -4.46 -1.09
N TRP A 90 -1.34 -5.03 -0.12
CA TRP A 90 -2.75 -5.41 -0.20
C TRP A 90 -3.66 -4.19 -0.05
N TYR A 91 -4.88 -4.32 -0.54
CA TYR A 91 -5.98 -3.41 -0.26
C TYR A 91 -7.31 -4.11 -0.54
N ASP A 92 -8.30 -3.88 0.33
CA ASP A 92 -9.68 -4.17 0.00
C ASP A 92 -10.18 -3.08 -0.96
N ASN A 93 -10.39 -3.46 -2.23
CA ASN A 93 -10.78 -2.52 -3.28
C ASN A 93 -12.21 -1.98 -3.11
N GLU A 94 -13.06 -2.64 -2.34
CA GLU A 94 -14.40 -2.16 -2.02
C GLU A 94 -14.40 -1.37 -0.71
N TRP A 95 -13.94 -2.00 0.36
CA TRP A 95 -14.08 -1.48 1.72
C TRP A 95 -13.09 -0.36 2.02
N GLY A 96 -11.80 -0.56 1.74
CA GLY A 96 -10.76 0.45 2.00
C GLY A 96 -11.03 1.73 1.20
N PHE A 97 -11.43 1.59 -0.06
CA PHE A 97 -11.81 2.71 -0.91
C PHE A 97 -13.06 3.44 -0.39
N SER A 98 -14.10 2.71 0.00
CA SER A 98 -15.35 3.30 0.52
C SER A 98 -15.11 4.09 1.81
N ASN A 99 -14.26 3.61 2.72
CA ASN A 99 -13.86 4.35 3.92
C ASN A 99 -13.15 5.67 3.54
N ARG A 100 -12.25 5.65 2.55
CA ARG A 100 -11.56 6.86 2.07
C ARG A 100 -12.49 7.87 1.41
N MET A 101 -13.54 7.42 0.72
CA MET A 101 -14.57 8.33 0.20
C MET A 101 -15.27 9.07 1.34
N GLY A 102 -15.63 8.37 2.42
CA GLY A 102 -16.20 8.97 3.62
C GLY A 102 -15.26 10.00 4.25
N ASP A 103 -13.98 9.63 4.46
CA ASP A 103 -12.96 10.54 5.01
C ASP A 103 -12.80 11.80 4.15
N THR A 104 -12.79 11.61 2.83
CA THR A 104 -12.67 12.70 1.85
C THR A 104 -13.88 13.63 1.92
N ALA A 105 -15.10 13.10 1.99
CA ALA A 105 -16.31 13.89 2.14
C ALA A 105 -16.29 14.74 3.42
N VAL A 106 -15.85 14.16 4.55
CA VAL A 106 -15.67 14.89 5.82
C VAL A 106 -14.63 15.99 5.68
N ALA A 107 -13.52 15.73 4.98
CA ALA A 107 -12.48 16.73 4.74
C ALA A 107 -12.99 17.89 3.88
N PHE A 108 -13.73 17.60 2.80
CA PHE A 108 -14.39 18.62 1.97
C PHE A 108 -15.45 19.41 2.74
N GLY A 109 -16.25 18.76 3.59
CA GLY A 109 -17.27 19.45 4.39
C GLY A 109 -16.67 20.55 5.28
N LYS A 110 -15.44 20.35 5.77
CA LYS A 110 -14.71 21.35 6.57
C LYS A 110 -14.25 22.58 5.78
N THR A 111 -14.26 22.55 4.45
CA THR A 111 -13.87 23.70 3.62
C THR A 111 -15.05 24.55 3.17
N ILE A 112 -16.28 24.08 3.39
CA ILE A 112 -17.52 24.75 2.96
C ILE A 112 -18.20 25.46 4.15
N ALA A 113 -17.83 25.11 5.38
CA ALA A 113 -18.32 25.72 6.62
C ALA A 113 -17.48 26.95 7.04
#